data_AF-A0A1B6L2V6-F1
#
_entry.id   AF-A0A1B6L2V6-F1
#
_cell.length_a   1.000
_cell.length_b   1.000
_cell.length_c   1.000
_cell.angle_alpha   90.00
_cell.angle_beta   90.00
_cell.angle_gamma   90.00
#
_symmetry.space_group_name_H-M   'P 1'
#
loop_
_entity.id
_entity.type
_entity.pdbx_description
1 polymer ?
#
loop_
_entity_poly.entity_id
_entity_poly.type
_entity_poly.pdbx_seq_one_letter_code
_entity_poly.pdbx_strand_id
1 'polypeptide(L)'
;MVSVQAVVLLTTCVLVLTVRSGQGIRCWVCSSDVDRRCGDPFNMTHMAVWDCDQDKTLSPLLQSIAVCQKTRRRVNNELITVRSCTWESDDFGVGPCSENA
;
A
#
# COMPACT_ATOMS: atom_id res chain seq x y z
N MET A 1 -36.45 -35.51 -5.36
CA MET A 1 -35.27 -35.74 -4.49
C MET A 1 -34.07 -35.12 -5.18
N VAL A 2 -33.53 -34.01 -4.68
CA VAL A 2 -32.30 -33.43 -5.24
C VAL A 2 -31.14 -34.28 -4.72
N SER A 3 -30.33 -34.82 -5.64
CA SER A 3 -29.15 -35.62 -5.26
C SER A 3 -28.17 -34.77 -4.45
N VAL A 4 -27.61 -35.31 -3.37
CA VAL A 4 -26.62 -34.62 -2.51
C VAL A 4 -25.44 -34.12 -3.34
N GLN A 5 -25.05 -34.85 -4.40
CA GLN A 5 -24.00 -34.43 -5.33
C GLN A 5 -24.37 -33.14 -6.08
N ALA A 6 -25.63 -32.99 -6.49
CA ALA A 6 -26.10 -31.79 -7.18
C ALA A 6 -26.08 -30.57 -6.25
N VAL A 7 -26.41 -30.75 -4.97
CA VAL A 7 -26.34 -29.68 -3.96
C VAL A 7 -24.89 -29.24 -3.74
N VAL A 8 -23.95 -30.17 -3.59
CA VAL A 8 -22.52 -29.85 -3.37
C VAL A 8 -21.90 -29.14 -4.57
N LEU A 9 -22.22 -29.57 -5.79
CA LEU A 9 -21.73 -28.91 -7.01
C LEU A 9 -22.27 -27.47 -7.13
N LEU A 10 -23.56 -27.29 -6.81
CA LEU A 10 -24.19 -25.97 -6.92
C LEU A 10 -23.63 -24.99 -5.88
N THR A 11 -23.45 -25.44 -4.63
CA THR A 11 -22.85 -24.60 -3.57
C THR A 11 -21.39 -24.25 -3.84
N THR A 12 -20.59 -25.20 -4.34
CA THR A 12 -19.19 -24.92 -4.71
C THR A 12 -19.09 -23.98 -5.90
N CYS A 13 -19.94 -24.13 -6.93
CA CYS A 13 -20.02 -23.15 -8.02
C CYS A 13 -20.39 -21.76 -7.53
N VAL A 14 -21.40 -21.63 -6.65
CA VAL A 14 -21.77 -20.31 -6.09
C VAL A 14 -20.61 -19.70 -5.30
N LEU A 15 -19.89 -20.49 -4.49
CA LEU A 15 -18.73 -20.01 -3.75
C LEU A 15 -17.62 -19.49 -4.68
N VAL A 16 -17.24 -20.25 -5.71
CA VAL A 16 -16.20 -19.83 -6.66
C VAL A 16 -16.59 -18.57 -7.42
N LEU A 17 -17.87 -18.44 -7.81
CA LEU A 17 -18.36 -17.26 -8.53
C LEU A 17 -18.50 -16.00 -7.65
N THR A 18 -18.56 -16.17 -6.33
CA THR A 18 -18.73 -15.06 -5.38
C THR A 18 -17.44 -14.64 -4.68
N VAL A 19 -16.37 -15.43 -4.78
CA VAL A 19 -15.04 -15.04 -4.28
C VAL A 19 -14.57 -13.78 -5.00
N ARG A 20 -14.36 -12.71 -4.23
CA ARG A 20 -13.68 -11.50 -4.69
C ARG A 20 -12.24 -11.51 -4.21
N SER A 21 -11.32 -11.13 -5.07
CA SER A 21 -9.93 -10.87 -4.69
C SER A 21 -9.87 -9.66 -3.76
N GLY A 22 -9.32 -9.84 -2.56
CA GLY A 22 -8.93 -8.71 -1.71
C GLY A 22 -7.82 -7.89 -2.38
N GLN A 23 -7.81 -6.59 -2.13
CA GLN A 23 -6.72 -5.71 -2.54
C GLN A 23 -5.98 -5.23 -1.28
N GLY A 24 -4.65 -5.30 -1.31
CA GLY A 24 -3.81 -4.76 -0.25
C GLY A 24 -3.70 -3.23 -0.31
N ILE A 25 -2.95 -2.66 0.64
CA ILE A 25 -2.62 -1.23 0.61
C ILE A 25 -1.70 -0.94 -0.58
N ARG A 26 -2.03 0.13 -1.31
CA ARG A 26 -1.34 0.51 -2.53
C ARG A 26 -0.88 1.96 -2.46
N CYS A 27 0.40 2.18 -2.71
CA CYS A 27 1.03 3.50 -2.57
C CYS A 27 1.71 3.91 -3.87
N TRP A 28 1.78 5.23 -4.08
CA TRP A 28 2.66 5.79 -5.11
C TRP A 28 4.11 5.60 -4.67
N VAL A 29 4.93 4.99 -5.51
CA VAL A 29 6.36 4.80 -5.25
C VAL A 29 7.16 5.66 -6.23
N CYS A 30 7.72 6.76 -5.74
CA CYS A 30 8.44 7.72 -6.57
C CYS A 30 9.37 8.61 -5.75
N SER A 31 10.31 9.26 -6.42
CA SER A 31 11.19 10.27 -5.84
C SER A 31 11.35 11.46 -6.78
N SER A 32 11.31 12.68 -6.24
CA SER A 32 11.28 13.92 -7.04
C SER A 32 12.62 14.30 -7.67
N ASP A 33 13.72 13.74 -7.18
CA ASP A 33 15.05 13.82 -7.80
C ASP A 33 15.15 12.98 -9.08
N VAL A 34 14.38 11.89 -9.18
CA VAL A 34 14.29 11.03 -10.38
C VAL A 34 13.20 11.51 -11.33
N ASP A 35 12.00 11.79 -10.81
CA ASP A 35 10.87 12.30 -11.58
C ASP A 35 10.25 13.52 -10.88
N ARG A 36 10.45 14.71 -11.46
CA ARG A 36 9.93 15.98 -10.93
C ARG A 36 8.42 15.98 -10.70
N ARG A 37 7.65 15.13 -11.40
CA ARG A 37 6.20 14.99 -11.20
C ARG A 37 5.85 14.38 -9.84
N CYS A 38 6.80 13.71 -9.18
CA CYS A 38 6.70 13.28 -7.79
C CYS A 38 6.88 14.43 -6.80
N GLY A 39 7.26 15.63 -7.25
CA GLY A 39 7.33 16.82 -6.40
C GLY A 39 5.96 17.32 -5.95
N ASP A 40 5.93 18.60 -5.60
CA ASP A 40 4.71 19.32 -5.28
C ASP A 40 4.61 20.55 -6.21
N PRO A 41 3.53 20.70 -7.00
CA PRO A 41 2.33 19.85 -7.01
C PRO A 41 2.58 18.44 -7.57
N PHE A 42 1.91 17.46 -6.98
CA PHE A 42 2.03 16.06 -7.36
C PHE A 42 1.23 15.75 -8.62
N ASN A 43 1.83 15.08 -9.59
CA ASN A 43 1.17 14.65 -10.82
C ASN A 43 1.18 13.11 -10.93
N MET A 44 -0.03 12.52 -10.93
CA MET A 44 -0.27 11.07 -10.87
C MET A 44 -0.30 10.37 -12.24
N THR A 45 -0.33 11.10 -13.37
CA THR A 45 -0.73 10.54 -14.68
C THR A 45 0.14 9.36 -15.16
N HIS A 46 1.41 9.31 -14.76
CA HIS A 46 2.34 8.25 -15.15
C HIS A 46 3.16 7.71 -13.96
N MET A 47 2.60 7.80 -12.75
CA MET A 47 3.27 7.27 -11.57
C MET A 47 3.00 5.78 -11.43
N ALA A 48 3.93 5.05 -10.82
CA ALA A 48 3.72 3.65 -10.49
C ALA A 48 2.97 3.55 -9.15
N VAL A 49 1.88 2.77 -9.14
CA VAL A 49 1.24 2.32 -7.91
C VAL A 49 1.79 0.96 -7.56
N TRP A 50 2.26 0.79 -6.32
CA TRP A 50 2.81 -0.45 -5.82
C TRP A 50 1.94 -1.03 -4.72
N ASP A 51 1.73 -2.34 -4.73
CA ASP A 51 1.04 -3.05 -3.66
C ASP A 51 2.05 -3.35 -2.54
N CYS A 52 1.85 -2.76 -1.38
CA CYS A 52 2.80 -2.84 -0.28
C CYS A 52 2.91 -4.26 0.28
N ASP A 53 1.91 -5.12 0.11
CA ASP A 53 2.00 -6.49 0.60
C ASP A 53 2.94 -7.35 -0.26
N GLN A 54 3.30 -6.93 -1.49
CA GLN A 54 4.29 -7.64 -2.31
C GLN A 54 5.72 -7.51 -1.80
N ASP A 55 6.03 -6.40 -1.13
CA ASP A 55 7.38 -6.06 -0.68
C ASP A 55 7.57 -6.33 0.82
N LYS A 56 6.68 -7.15 1.41
CA LYS A 56 6.66 -7.45 2.83
C LYS A 56 7.82 -8.39 3.17
N THR A 57 9.02 -7.83 3.28
CA THR A 57 10.21 -8.52 3.82
C THR A 57 10.16 -8.65 5.35
N LEU A 58 9.14 -8.11 5.98
CA LEU A 58 9.00 -8.07 7.44
C LEU A 58 8.55 -9.42 8.00
N SER A 59 9.28 -9.83 9.03
CA SER A 59 9.00 -11.03 9.82
C SER A 59 7.55 -11.01 10.33
N PRO A 60 6.76 -12.08 10.15
CA PRO A 60 5.36 -12.15 10.59
C PRO A 60 5.14 -11.86 12.09
N LEU A 61 6.21 -11.84 12.89
CA LEU A 61 6.18 -11.54 14.32
C LEU A 61 5.99 -10.06 14.67
N LEU A 62 6.35 -9.11 13.79
CA LEU A 62 6.05 -7.70 14.02
C LEU A 62 4.67 -7.40 13.41
N GLN A 63 3.67 -7.16 14.25
CA GLN A 63 2.38 -6.60 13.84
C GLN A 63 2.59 -5.17 13.35
N SER A 64 3.05 -5.05 12.10
CA SER A 64 3.28 -3.78 11.43
C SER A 64 2.28 -3.61 10.31
N ILE A 65 1.58 -2.48 10.30
CA ILE A 65 0.57 -2.13 9.31
C ILE A 65 1.26 -1.38 8.17
N ALA A 66 0.99 -1.80 6.93
CA ALA A 66 1.48 -1.08 5.75
C ALA A 66 0.81 0.29 5.66
N VAL A 67 1.58 1.35 5.47
CA VAL A 67 1.08 2.72 5.29
C VAL A 67 1.83 3.43 4.17
N CYS A 68 1.16 4.36 3.50
CA CYS A 68 1.80 5.20 2.48
C CYS A 68 2.53 6.36 3.14
N GLN A 69 3.85 6.39 3.03
CA GLN A 69 4.66 7.46 3.57
C GLN A 69 5.02 8.47 2.49
N LYS A 70 4.94 9.75 2.85
CA LYS A 70 5.52 10.86 2.09
C LYS A 70 6.58 11.52 2.96
N THR A 71 7.82 11.52 2.49
CA THR A 71 8.94 12.16 3.18
C THR A 71 9.44 13.33 2.35
N ARG A 72 9.59 14.50 2.98
CA ARG A 72 10.21 15.68 2.38
C ARG A 72 11.52 15.98 3.11
N ARG A 73 12.62 16.08 2.36
CA ARG A 73 13.94 16.39 2.90
C ARG A 73 14.65 17.41 2.02
N ARG A 74 15.49 18.27 2.61
CA ARG A 74 16.37 19.14 1.84
C ARG A 74 17.71 18.44 1.61
N VAL A 75 18.12 18.34 0.35
CA VAL A 75 19.42 17.80 -0.07
C VAL A 75 20.05 18.85 -0.98
N ASN A 76 21.26 19.35 -0.65
CA ASN A 76 21.96 20.37 -1.43
C ASN A 76 21.09 21.60 -1.78
N ASN A 77 20.35 22.12 -0.79
CA ASN A 77 19.37 23.21 -0.94
C ASN A 77 18.14 22.92 -1.81
N GLU A 78 17.98 21.71 -2.35
CA GLU A 78 16.79 21.29 -3.09
C GLU A 78 15.83 20.49 -2.21
N LEU A 79 14.53 20.72 -2.35
CA LEU A 79 13.49 19.97 -1.62
C LEU A 79 13.16 18.68 -2.38
N ILE A 80 13.59 17.54 -1.86
CA ILE A 80 13.30 16.23 -2.42
C ILE A 80 12.12 15.61 -1.69
N THR A 81 11.12 15.20 -2.46
CA THR A 81 9.93 14.49 -2.00
C THR A 81 10.01 13.04 -2.44
N VAL A 82 9.90 12.13 -1.48
CA VAL A 82 9.87 10.68 -1.71
C VAL A 82 8.52 10.15 -1.25
N ARG A 83 7.91 9.25 -2.02
CA ARG A 83 6.74 8.47 -1.64
C ARG A 83 7.06 6.99 -1.71
N SER A 84 6.68 6.23 -0.70
CA SER A 84 6.96 4.79 -0.60
C SER A 84 5.96 4.08 0.31
N CYS A 85 5.97 2.76 0.26
CA CYS A 85 5.40 1.92 1.32
C CYS A 85 6.31 1.98 2.56
N THR A 86 5.73 2.05 3.74
CA THR A 86 6.42 1.79 5.02
C THR A 86 5.52 0.91 5.88
N TRP A 87 6.08 0.34 6.95
CA TRP A 87 5.32 -0.44 7.91
C TRP A 87 5.58 0.09 9.31
N GLU A 88 4.52 0.50 9.97
CA GLU A 88 4.58 1.09 11.31
C GLU A 88 3.79 0.22 12.29
N SER A 89 4.19 0.24 13.56
CA SER A 89 3.39 -0.32 14.65
C SER A 89 2.13 0.51 14.88
N ASP A 90 1.11 -0.08 15.50
CA ASP A 90 -0.18 0.55 15.80
C ASP A 90 -0.13 1.83 16.69
N ASP A 91 1.05 2.26 17.14
CA ASP A 91 1.22 3.51 17.89
C ASP A 91 1.32 4.71 16.92
N PHE A 92 0.19 5.06 16.31
CA PHE A 92 0.02 6.12 15.31
C PHE A 92 0.22 7.56 15.83
N GLY A 93 0.73 7.74 17.07
CA GLY A 93 0.66 9.01 17.79
C GLY A 93 1.56 10.13 17.27
N VAL A 94 2.72 9.81 16.70
CA VAL A 94 3.70 10.82 16.25
C VAL A 94 4.38 10.38 14.96
N GLY A 95 3.81 10.77 13.83
CA GLY A 95 4.49 10.62 12.54
C GLY A 95 5.76 11.49 12.48
N PRO A 96 6.79 11.10 11.73
CA PRO A 96 8.08 11.81 11.63
C PRO A 96 7.99 13.21 10.99
N CYS A 97 6.78 13.65 10.61
CA CYS A 97 6.50 14.95 10.02
C CYS A 97 5.59 15.85 10.90
N SER A 98 5.43 15.52 12.18
CA SER A 98 4.73 16.40 13.13
C SER A 98 5.54 17.69 13.34
N GLU A 99 4.91 18.85 13.13
CA GLU A 99 5.53 20.17 13.38
C GLU A 99 5.86 20.42 14.86
N ASN A 100 5.42 19.51 15.76
CA ASN A 100 5.59 19.59 17.21
C ASN A 100 6.69 18.64 17.76
N ALA A 101 7.59 18.15 16.90
CA ALA A 101 8.74 17.33 17.31
C ALA A 101 10.02 18.16 17.51
#